data_AF-A0A7X6HQP4-F1
#
_entry.id   AF-A0A7X6HQP4-F1
#
_cell.length_a   1.000
_cell.length_b   1.000
_cell.length_c   1.000
_cell.angle_alpha   90.00
_cell.angle_beta   90.00
_cell.angle_gamma   90.00
#
_symmetry.space_group_name_H-M   'P 1'
#
loop_
_entity.id
_entity.type
_entity.pdbx_description
1 polymer ?
#
loop_
_entity_poly.entity_id
_entity_poly.type
_entity_poly.pdbx_seq_one_letter_code
_entity_poly.pdbx_strand_id
1 'polypeptide(L)' 'MAILNLIQRIRQAKSLEEIDLLQEELFNIFKQVIVDLDEDRIDPESFQSFTFTWETAMRVAGDRERMLRESLGSFEF' A
#
# COMPACT_ATOMS: atom_id res chain seq x y z
N MET A 1 6.08 4.25 -11.66
CA MET A 1 5.72 5.49 -10.94
C MET A 1 4.46 5.37 -10.06
N ALA A 2 3.64 4.31 -10.15
CA ALA A 2 2.37 4.20 -9.40
C ALA A 2 2.53 3.98 -7.87
N ILE A 3 3.40 3.04 -7.44
CA ILE A 3 3.53 2.70 -6.01
C ILE A 3 4.09 3.86 -5.17
N LEU A 4 5.04 4.66 -5.69
CA LEU A 4 5.57 5.81 -4.96
C LEU A 4 4.51 6.89 -4.70
N ASN A 5 3.58 7.09 -5.64
CA ASN A 5 2.44 7.98 -5.45
C ASN A 5 1.50 7.43 -4.36
N LEU A 6 1.21 6.13 -4.38
CA LEU A 6 0.44 5.48 -3.32
C LEU A 6 1.08 5.64 -1.94
N ILE A 7 2.39 5.47 -1.83
CA ILE A 7 3.13 5.71 -0.58
C ILE A 7 2.94 7.15 -0.11
N GLN A 8 3.00 8.13 -1.02
CA GLN A 8 2.77 9.53 -0.68
C GLN A 8 1.34 9.77 -0.19
N ARG A 9 0.34 9.22 -0.87
CA ARG A 9 -1.08 9.32 -0.49
C ARG A 9 -1.32 8.68 0.88
N ILE A 10 -0.75 7.51 1.13
CA ILE A 10 -0.80 6.82 2.43
C ILE A 10 -0.23 7.73 3.52
N ARG A 11 0.96 8.31 3.33
CA ARG A 11 1.56 9.22 4.31
C ARG A 11 0.70 10.44 4.62
N GLN A 12 -0.11 10.88 3.67
CA GLN A 12 -0.97 12.05 3.79
C GLN A 12 -2.37 11.74 4.30
N ALA A 13 -2.78 10.46 4.31
CA ALA A 13 -4.10 10.01 4.70
C ALA A 13 -4.49 10.52 6.10
N LYS A 14 -5.73 10.99 6.24
CA LYS A 14 -6.26 11.66 7.44
C LYS A 14 -7.27 10.82 8.21
N SER A 15 -7.73 9.72 7.64
CA SER A 15 -8.69 8.82 8.27
C SER A 15 -8.31 7.36 8.05
N LEU A 16 -8.88 6.47 8.87
CA LEU A 16 -8.74 5.02 8.68
C LEU A 16 -9.40 4.57 7.37
N GLU A 17 -10.54 5.16 7.00
CA GLU A 17 -11.21 4.88 5.73
C GLU A 17 -10.34 5.22 4.52
N GLU A 18 -9.60 6.33 4.54
CA GLU A 18 -8.64 6.64 3.49
C GLU A 18 -7.51 5.61 3.40
N ILE A 19 -7.05 5.06 4.54
CA ILE A 19 -6.07 3.98 4.55
C ILE A 19 -6.63 2.70 3.94
N ASP A 20 -7.85 2.32 4.31
CA ASP A 20 -8.51 1.12 3.79
C ASP A 20 -8.64 1.19 2.26
N LEU A 21 -9.09 2.33 1.72
CA LEU A 21 -9.19 2.56 0.28
C LEU A 21 -7.82 2.48 -0.43
N LEU A 22 -6.77 3.02 0.19
CA LEU A 22 -5.41 2.96 -0.37
C LEU A 22 -4.80 1.56 -0.32
N GLN A 23 -5.10 0.79 0.72
CA GLN A 23 -4.72 -0.62 0.82
C GLN A 23 -5.44 -1.48 -0.23
N GLU A 24 -6.73 -1.20 -0.49
CA GLU A 24 -7.46 -1.85 -1.58
C GLU A 24 -6.85 -1.54 -2.95
N GLU A 25 -6.46 -0.29 -3.20
CA GLU A 25 -5.76 0.11 -4.43
C GLU A 25 -4.42 -0.63 -4.59
N LEU A 26 -3.63 -0.72 -3.51
CA LEU A 26 -2.39 -1.52 -3.49
C LEU A 26 -2.64 -3.01 -3.78
N PHE A 27 -3.72 -3.57 -3.25
CA PHE A 27 -4.08 -4.96 -3.48
C PHE A 27 -4.53 -5.22 -4.92
N ASN A 28 -5.26 -4.29 -5.52
CA ASN A 28 -5.68 -4.40 -6.91
C ASN A 28 -4.49 -4.31 -7.88
N ILE A 29 -3.50 -3.46 -7.59
CA ILE A 29 -2.24 -3.45 -8.36
C ILE A 29 -1.51 -4.79 -8.22
N PHE A 30 -1.43 -5.33 -7.01
CA PHE A 30 -0.78 -6.62 -6.77
C PHE A 30 -1.44 -7.77 -7.56
N LYS A 31 -2.78 -7.82 -7.58
CA LYS A 31 -3.53 -8.79 -8.40
C LYS A 31 -3.17 -8.67 -9.88
N GLN A 32 -3.16 -7.46 -10.42
CA GLN A 32 -2.83 -7.24 -11.83
C GLN A 32 -1.42 -7.72 -12.15
N VAL A 33 -0.46 -7.44 -11.26
CA VAL A 33 0.93 -7.89 -11.43
C VAL A 33 1.06 -9.41 -11.37
N ILE A 34 0.29 -10.11 -10.53
CA ILE A 34 0.25 -11.58 -10.54
C ILE A 34 -0.27 -12.11 -11.87
N VAL A 35 -1.36 -11.53 -12.40
CA VAL A 35 -1.89 -11.91 -13.70
C VAL A 35 -0.86 -11.66 -14.81
N ASP A 36 -0.20 -10.51 -14.78
CA ASP A 36 0.84 -10.18 -15.76
C ASP A 36 2.05 -11.13 -15.66
N LEU A 37 2.36 -11.66 -14.47
CA LEU A 37 3.39 -12.69 -14.29
C LEU A 37 2.94 -14.04 -14.88
N ASP A 38 1.70 -14.45 -14.62
CA ASP A 38 1.12 -15.71 -15.13
C ASP A 38 1.02 -15.72 -16.65
N GLU A 39 0.73 -14.56 -17.25
CA GLU A 39 0.68 -14.37 -18.71
C GLU A 39 2.05 -14.09 -19.36
N ASP A 40 3.16 -14.28 -18.63
CA ASP A 40 4.53 -14.03 -19.08
C ASP A 40 4.78 -12.60 -19.61
N ARG A 41 4.00 -11.62 -19.16
CA ARG A 41 4.14 -10.20 -19.55
C ARG A 41 5.20 -9.46 -18.76
N ILE A 42 5.55 -9.98 -17.58
CA ILE A 42 6.66 -9.50 -16.75
C ILE A 42 7.55 -10.69 -16.37
N ASP A 43 8.85 -10.43 -16.26
CA ASP A 43 9.81 -11.43 -15.83
C ASP A 43 9.87 -11.55 -14.29
N PRO A 44 10.37 -12.68 -13.75
CA PRO A 44 10.49 -12.89 -12.31
C PRO A 44 11.37 -11.86 -11.57
N GLU A 45 12.38 -11.28 -12.21
CA GLU A 45 13.27 -10.28 -11.58
C GLU A 45 12.54 -8.94 -11.42
N SER A 46 11.78 -8.53 -12.44
CA SER A 46 10.86 -7.39 -12.38
C SER A 46 9.77 -7.59 -11.33
N PHE A 47 9.20 -8.80 -11.23
CA PHE A 47 8.24 -9.14 -10.18
C PHE A 47 8.85 -9.00 -8.78
N GLN A 48 10.05 -9.55 -8.55
CA GLN A 48 10.76 -9.42 -7.27
C GLN A 48 11.06 -7.96 -6.90
N SER A 49 11.47 -7.14 -7.87
CA SER A 49 11.69 -5.71 -7.64
C SER A 49 10.39 -4.98 -7.28
N PHE A 50 9.28 -5.36 -7.91
CA PHE A 50 7.96 -4.85 -7.58
C PHE A 50 7.53 -5.26 -6.16
N THR A 51 7.65 -6.54 -5.77
CA THR A 51 7.22 -7.01 -4.44
C THR A 51 7.91 -6.26 -3.32
N PHE A 52 9.21 -5.96 -3.46
CA PHE A 52 9.95 -5.14 -2.50
C PHE A 52 9.31 -3.75 -2.29
N THR A 53 8.93 -3.11 -3.39
CA THR A 53 8.31 -1.78 -3.34
C THR A 53 6.88 -1.85 -2.79
N TRP A 54 6.13 -2.89 -3.14
CA TRP A 54 4.79 -3.14 -2.64
C TRP A 54 4.76 -3.43 -1.13
N GLU A 55 5.66 -4.28 -0.63
CA GLU A 55 5.82 -4.57 0.79
C GLU A 55 6.15 -3.31 1.59
N THR A 56 7.01 -2.45 1.03
CA THR A 56 7.32 -1.14 1.62
C THR A 56 6.07 -0.28 1.73
N ALA A 57 5.21 -0.25 0.71
CA ALA A 57 3.96 0.49 0.75
C ALA A 57 2.98 -0.05 1.80
N MET A 58 2.84 -1.39 1.89
CA MET A 58 2.00 -2.03 2.91
C MET A 58 2.47 -1.73 4.33
N ARG A 59 3.79 -1.73 4.57
CA ARG A 59 4.36 -1.36 5.87
C ARG A 59 4.04 0.10 6.24
N VAL A 60 4.22 1.02 5.29
CA VAL A 60 3.91 2.44 5.49
C VAL A 60 2.41 2.64 5.76
N ALA A 61 1.54 1.85 5.12
CA ALA A 61 0.10 1.88 5.39
C ALA A 61 -0.22 1.44 6.82
N GLY A 62 0.32 0.30 7.27
CA GLY A 62 0.12 -0.18 8.64
C GLY A 62 0.67 0.77 9.70
N ASP A 63 1.85 1.37 9.46
CA ASP A 63 2.42 2.38 10.36
C ASP A 63 1.51 3.62 10.45
N ARG A 64 0.97 4.10 9.31
CA ARG A 64 0.07 5.25 9.30
C ARG A 64 -1.25 4.94 9.99
N GLU A 65 -1.82 3.76 9.75
CA GLU A 65 -3.03 3.29 10.42
C GLU A 65 -2.85 3.30 11.94
N ARG A 66 -1.74 2.73 12.43
CA ARG A 66 -1.39 2.73 13.86
C ARG A 66 -1.34 4.16 14.42
N MET A 67 -0.66 5.08 13.75
CA MET A 67 -0.59 6.49 14.17
C MET A 67 -1.97 7.16 14.22
N LEU A 68 -2.85 6.86 13.26
CA LEU A 68 -4.21 7.41 13.24
C LEU A 68 -5.04 6.86 14.39
N ARG A 69 -4.95 5.55 14.68
CA ARG A 69 -5.63 4.91 15.83
C ARG A 69 -5.14 5.47 17.16
N GLU A 70 -3.83 5.64 17.33
CA GLU A 70 -3.23 6.27 18.51
C GLU A 70 -3.70 7.72 18.69
N SER A 71 -3.79 8.48 17.59
CA SER A 71 -4.31 9.84 17.62
C SER A 71 -5.77 9.88 18.07
N LEU A 72 -6.61 8.95 17.59
CA LEU A 72 -8.03 8.88 17.98
C LEU A 72 -8.19 8.49 19.46
N GLY A 73 -7.44 7.49 19.94
CA GLY A 73 -7.46 7.10 21.35
C GLY A 73 -6.88 8.13 22.31
N SER A 74 -6.10 9.10 21.81
CA SER A 74 -5.59 10.23 22.61
C SER A 74 -6.63 11.33 22.86
N PHE A 75 -7.77 11.32 22.17
CA PHE A 75 -8.86 12.30 22.38
C PHE A 75 -9.96 11.79 23.34
N GLU A 76 -9.88 10.55 23.81
CA GLU A 76 -10.89 9.94 24.70
C GLU A 76 -10.57 10.05 26.21
N PHE A 77 -9.56 10.84 26.60
CA PHE A 77 -9.18 11.08 28.01
C PHE A 77 -9.13 12.56 28.38
#